data_AF-A0A7W3RKR6-F1
#
_entry.id   AF-A0A7W3RKR6-F1
#
_cell.length_a   1.000
_cell.length_b   1.000
_cell.length_c   1.000
_cell.angle_alpha   90.00
_cell.angle_beta   90.00
_cell.angle_gamma   90.00
#
_symmetry.space_group_name_H-M   'P 1'
#
loop_
_entity.id
_entity.type
_entity.pdbx_description
1 polymer ?
#
loop_
_entity_poly.entity_id
_entity_poly.type
_entity_poly.pdbx_seq_one_letter_code
_entity_poly.pdbx_strand_id
1 'polypeptide(L)'
;MRSRTAESVGQCGAPWGWFLAWVAVGACAALGLAALLSVGVLLLAAAAVAAVLLLRKGHRITALGALAGPALPLLYLAYSNRGGPGTVCRSTATETICTDEFAPLPFLLTGVLLLVASVLVFSVLDRRRGN
;
A
#
# COMPACT_ATOMS: atom_id res chain seq x y z
N MET A 1 -29.74 -18.22 -26.95
CA MET A 1 -28.48 -18.24 -26.17
C MET A 1 -27.73 -16.94 -26.43
N ARG A 2 -27.90 -15.93 -25.56
CA ARG A 2 -27.24 -14.61 -25.68
C ARG A 2 -26.07 -14.58 -24.70
N SER A 3 -24.91 -14.23 -25.20
CA SER A 3 -23.60 -14.19 -24.56
C SER A 3 -23.59 -13.30 -23.30
N ARG A 4 -23.65 -13.92 -22.11
CA ARG A 4 -23.38 -13.28 -20.80
C ARG A 4 -21.88 -13.05 -20.51
N THR A 5 -21.03 -12.97 -21.53
CA THR A 5 -19.56 -12.97 -21.35
C THR A 5 -18.93 -11.57 -21.44
N ALA A 6 -19.63 -10.56 -21.96
CA ALA A 6 -19.08 -9.21 -22.11
C ALA A 6 -19.36 -8.29 -20.91
N GLU A 7 -20.37 -8.59 -20.09
CA GLU A 7 -20.72 -7.76 -18.92
C GLU A 7 -19.83 -8.06 -17.69
N SER A 8 -19.18 -9.24 -17.63
CA SER A 8 -18.38 -9.66 -16.47
C SER A 8 -17.07 -8.88 -16.28
N VAL A 9 -16.55 -8.23 -17.31
CA VAL A 9 -15.30 -7.44 -17.23
C VAL A 9 -15.53 -6.10 -16.52
N GLY A 10 -16.77 -5.58 -16.51
CA GLY A 10 -17.12 -4.31 -15.87
C GLY A 10 -17.58 -4.42 -14.41
N GLN A 11 -18.10 -5.57 -13.97
CA GLN A 11 -18.70 -5.72 -12.63
C GLN A 11 -17.77 -6.31 -11.55
N CYS A 12 -16.64 -6.92 -11.90
CA CYS A 12 -15.65 -7.37 -10.91
C CYS A 12 -14.86 -6.21 -10.25
N GLY A 13 -14.98 -4.99 -10.80
CA GLY A 13 -14.14 -3.84 -10.47
C GLY A 13 -14.57 -3.00 -9.27
N ALA A 14 -15.86 -2.97 -8.91
CA ALA A 14 -16.33 -2.08 -7.85
C ALA A 14 -15.72 -2.39 -6.45
N PRO A 15 -15.73 -3.65 -5.95
CA PRO A 15 -15.15 -3.98 -4.65
C PRO A 15 -13.63 -3.75 -4.60
N TRP A 16 -12.93 -4.13 -5.67
CA TRP A 16 -11.49 -3.94 -5.80
C TRP A 16 -11.10 -2.46 -5.93
N GLY A 17 -11.88 -1.65 -6.63
CA GLY A 17 -11.68 -0.21 -6.72
C GLY A 17 -11.74 0.46 -5.36
N TRP A 18 -12.73 0.10 -4.53
CA TRP A 18 -12.82 0.59 -3.15
C TRP A 18 -11.68 0.06 -2.26
N PHE A 19 -11.25 -1.19 -2.45
CA PHE A 19 -10.09 -1.74 -1.73
C PHE A 19 -8.82 -0.95 -2.06
N LEU A 20 -8.55 -0.69 -3.34
CA LEU A 20 -7.41 0.11 -3.79
C LEU A 20 -7.48 1.56 -3.30
N ALA A 21 -8.67 2.16 -3.23
CA ALA A 21 -8.84 3.49 -2.62
C ALA A 21 -8.42 3.48 -1.14
N TRP A 22 -8.75 2.41 -0.41
CA TRP A 22 -8.27 2.22 0.96
C TRP A 22 -6.77 1.95 1.05
N VAL A 23 -6.17 1.23 0.09
CA VAL A 23 -4.70 1.09 -0.02
C VAL A 23 -4.03 2.47 -0.11
N ALA A 24 -4.56 3.37 -0.95
CA ALA A 24 -4.05 4.73 -1.07
C ALA A 24 -4.16 5.51 0.26
N VAL A 25 -5.28 5.38 0.99
CA VAL A 25 -5.43 5.98 2.33
C VAL A 25 -4.37 5.47 3.30
N GLY A 26 -4.16 4.15 3.37
CA GLY A 26 -3.16 3.55 4.25
C GLY A 26 -1.74 3.98 3.90
N ALA A 27 -1.42 4.10 2.60
CA ALA A 27 -0.12 4.56 2.13
C ALA A 27 0.12 6.03 2.50
N CYS A 28 -0.86 6.91 2.27
CA CYS A 28 -0.79 8.32 2.68
C CYS A 28 -0.67 8.45 4.20
N ALA A 29 -1.39 7.63 4.98
CA ALA A 29 -1.27 7.64 6.43
C ALA A 29 0.12 7.22 6.90
N ALA A 30 0.66 6.11 6.36
CA ALA A 30 2.00 5.62 6.71
C ALA A 30 3.10 6.62 6.32
N LEU A 31 3.06 7.15 5.10
CA LEU A 31 3.98 8.19 4.64
C LEU A 31 3.83 9.49 5.46
N GLY A 32 2.59 9.87 5.77
CA GLY A 32 2.29 11.04 6.58
C GLY A 32 2.85 10.96 7.99
N LEU A 33 2.76 9.78 8.62
CA LEU A 33 3.39 9.51 9.92
C LEU A 33 4.92 9.54 9.82
N ALA A 34 5.51 8.95 8.77
CA ALA A 34 6.95 8.95 8.56
C ALA A 34 7.50 10.38 8.28
N ALA A 35 6.73 11.22 7.59
CA ALA A 35 7.08 12.58 7.21
C ALA A 35 6.43 13.65 8.12
N LEU A 36 6.06 13.30 9.35
CA LEU A 36 5.18 14.12 10.20
C LEU A 36 5.68 15.57 10.38
N LEU A 37 6.98 15.75 10.53
CA LEU A 37 7.62 17.05 10.77
C LEU A 37 7.84 17.88 9.49
N SER A 38 7.38 17.41 8.33
CA SER A 38 7.49 18.11 7.05
C SER A 38 6.13 18.17 6.33
N VAL A 39 5.98 17.50 5.19
CA VAL A 39 4.74 17.43 4.40
C VAL A 39 3.70 16.46 5.00
N GLY A 40 4.08 15.72 6.05
CA GLY A 40 3.28 14.61 6.58
C GLY A 40 1.91 15.01 7.11
N VAL A 41 1.77 16.20 7.70
CA VAL A 41 0.47 16.71 8.16
C VAL A 41 -0.53 16.84 7.00
N LEU A 42 -0.08 17.27 5.83
CA LEU A 42 -0.94 17.36 4.63
C LEU A 42 -1.36 15.98 4.13
N LEU A 43 -0.44 15.01 4.14
CA LEU A 43 -0.76 13.62 3.78
C LEU A 43 -1.75 12.98 4.76
N LEU A 44 -1.61 13.23 6.06
CA LEU A 44 -2.54 12.77 7.09
C LEU A 44 -3.92 13.42 6.95
N ALA A 45 -3.97 14.73 6.68
CA ALA A 45 -5.22 15.42 6.42
C ALA A 45 -5.93 14.86 5.18
N ALA A 46 -5.19 14.65 4.08
CA ALA A 46 -5.73 14.04 2.88
C ALA A 46 -6.24 12.61 3.13
N ALA A 47 -5.46 11.80 3.86
CA ALA A 47 -5.86 10.45 4.24
C ALA A 47 -7.14 10.45 5.10
N ALA A 48 -7.25 11.37 6.07
CA ALA A 48 -8.42 11.50 6.93
C ALA A 48 -9.67 11.92 6.13
N VAL A 49 -9.56 12.91 5.25
CA VAL A 49 -10.67 13.34 4.38
C VAL A 49 -11.12 12.19 3.47
N ALA A 50 -10.17 11.51 2.81
CA ALA A 50 -10.47 10.36 1.97
C ALA A 50 -11.13 9.22 2.76
N ALA A 51 -10.62 8.89 3.96
CA ALA A 51 -11.20 7.87 4.83
C ALA A 51 -12.66 8.20 5.21
N VAL A 52 -12.95 9.45 5.58
CA VAL A 52 -14.33 9.89 5.88
C VAL A 52 -15.25 9.74 4.67
N LEU A 53 -14.79 10.14 3.48
CA LEU A 53 -15.57 10.00 2.24
C LEU A 53 -15.83 8.53 1.90
N LEU A 54 -14.83 7.66 2.05
CA LEU A 54 -14.95 6.22 1.81
C LEU A 54 -15.90 5.54 2.81
N LEU A 55 -15.81 5.90 4.10
CA LEU A 55 -16.70 5.36 5.13
C LEU A 55 -18.16 5.72 4.89
N ARG A 56 -18.43 6.93 4.39
CA ARG A 56 -19.80 7.38 4.03
C ARG A 56 -20.41 6.56 2.89
N LYS A 57 -19.60 5.89 2.06
CA LYS A 57 -20.07 5.05 0.95
C LYS A 57 -20.45 3.61 1.36
N GLY A 58 -20.19 3.20 2.61
CA GLY A 58 -20.76 1.97 3.18
C GLY A 58 -20.02 0.65 2.89
N HIS A 59 -18.90 0.67 2.18
CA HIS A 59 -18.14 -0.54 1.83
C HIS A 59 -17.14 -0.95 2.94
N ARG A 60 -17.63 -1.35 4.12
CA ARG A 60 -16.74 -1.58 5.30
C ARG A 60 -15.68 -2.68 5.11
N ILE A 61 -15.95 -3.73 4.33
CA ILE A 61 -14.96 -4.82 4.12
C ILE A 61 -13.75 -4.36 3.30
N THR A 62 -13.94 -3.41 2.39
CA THR A 62 -12.84 -2.92 1.55
C THR A 62 -11.86 -2.05 2.34
N ALA A 63 -12.23 -1.63 3.56
CA ALA A 63 -11.36 -0.90 4.49
C ALA A 63 -10.10 -1.68 4.90
N LEU A 64 -10.09 -3.01 4.72
CA LEU A 64 -8.89 -3.83 4.88
C LEU A 64 -7.74 -3.39 3.95
N GLY A 65 -8.06 -2.73 2.82
CA GLY A 65 -7.04 -2.14 1.95
C GLY A 65 -6.14 -1.13 2.68
N ALA A 66 -6.64 -0.45 3.71
CA ALA A 66 -5.85 0.49 4.50
C ALA A 66 -4.67 -0.18 5.22
N LEU A 67 -4.79 -1.47 5.55
CA LEU A 67 -3.70 -2.25 6.15
C LEU A 67 -2.65 -2.69 5.11
N ALA A 68 -3.03 -2.81 3.84
CA ALA A 68 -2.10 -3.06 2.74
C ALA A 68 -1.32 -1.81 2.34
N GLY A 69 -1.87 -0.61 2.52
CA GLY A 69 -1.25 0.66 2.17
C GLY A 69 0.19 0.85 2.71
N PRO A 70 0.46 0.63 4.01
CA PRO A 70 1.79 0.72 4.58
C PRO A 70 2.84 -0.21 3.95
N ALA A 71 2.42 -1.27 3.23
CA ALA A 71 3.37 -2.13 2.52
C ALA A 71 4.14 -1.35 1.44
N LEU A 72 3.54 -0.34 0.81
CA LEU A 72 4.19 0.45 -0.25
C LEU A 72 5.48 1.15 0.25
N PRO A 73 5.45 2.01 1.28
CA PRO A 73 6.67 2.63 1.79
C PRO A 73 7.66 1.62 2.40
N LEU A 74 7.19 0.53 3.00
CA LEU A 74 8.07 -0.52 3.55
C LEU A 74 8.83 -1.25 2.44
N LEU A 75 8.16 -1.66 1.36
CA LEU A 75 8.80 -2.32 0.23
C LEU A 75 9.73 -1.35 -0.51
N TYR A 76 9.37 -0.07 -0.59
CA TYR A 76 10.27 0.97 -1.11
C TYR A 76 11.55 1.09 -0.27
N LEU A 77 11.44 1.12 1.06
CA LEU A 77 12.60 1.14 1.95
C LEU A 77 13.48 -0.10 1.77
N ALA A 78 12.87 -1.28 1.69
CA ALA A 78 13.60 -2.54 1.45
C ALA A 78 14.37 -2.51 0.13
N TYR A 79 13.74 -2.03 -0.95
CA TYR A 79 14.38 -1.95 -2.25
C TYR A 79 15.51 -0.91 -2.29
N SER A 80 15.30 0.25 -1.66
CA SER A 80 16.29 1.33 -1.60
C SER A 80 17.53 0.93 -0.80
N ASN A 81 17.35 0.14 0.27
CA ASN A 81 18.42 -0.33 1.16
C ASN A 81 18.90 -1.75 0.81
N ARG A 82 18.71 -2.20 -0.43
CA ARG A 82 19.05 -3.58 -0.84
C ARG A 82 20.55 -3.88 -0.83
N GLY A 83 21.40 -2.86 -0.78
CA GLY A 83 22.85 -3.01 -0.67
C GLY A 83 23.35 -3.03 0.77
N GLY A 84 22.53 -2.57 1.72
CA GLY A 84 22.84 -2.54 3.14
C GLY A 84 22.76 -3.91 3.84
N PRO A 85 22.99 -3.95 5.17
CA PRO A 85 23.19 -2.80 6.05
C PRO A 85 24.61 -2.22 6.03
N GLY A 86 24.73 -0.97 6.46
CA GLY A 86 26.01 -0.28 6.66
C GLY A 86 26.34 0.71 5.55
N THR A 87 27.59 1.18 5.53
CA THR A 87 28.04 2.17 4.55
C THR A 87 28.23 1.52 3.19
N VAL A 88 27.42 1.92 2.22
CA VAL A 88 27.48 1.45 0.83
C VAL A 88 27.96 2.60 -0.05
N CYS A 89 29.08 2.40 -0.74
CA CYS A 89 29.65 3.37 -1.66
C CYS A 89 29.32 3.00 -3.11
N ARG A 90 28.81 3.96 -3.88
CA ARG A 90 28.58 3.83 -5.32
C ARG A 90 29.42 4.85 -6.05
N SER A 91 30.23 4.37 -7.00
CA SER A 91 31.08 5.20 -7.84
C SER A 91 30.45 5.38 -9.22
N THR A 92 30.45 6.62 -9.69
CA THR A 92 30.17 7.03 -11.07
C THR A 92 31.49 7.47 -11.72
N ALA A 93 31.47 7.84 -13.01
CA ALA A 93 32.67 8.29 -13.71
C ALA A 93 33.29 9.57 -13.10
N THR A 94 32.51 10.36 -12.36
CA THR A 94 32.92 11.67 -11.85
C THR A 94 32.89 11.77 -10.32
N GLU A 95 32.21 10.86 -9.62
CA GLU A 95 31.97 10.98 -8.19
C GLU A 95 31.78 9.63 -7.51
N THR A 96 32.20 9.52 -6.25
CA THR A 96 31.84 8.39 -5.36
C THR A 96 31.02 8.92 -4.20
N ILE A 97 29.81 8.38 -4.03
CA ILE A 97 28.89 8.72 -2.94
C ILE A 97 28.75 7.51 -2.04
N CYS A 98 28.94 7.71 -0.74
CA CYS A 98 28.71 6.71 0.29
C CYS A 98 27.49 7.10 1.12
N THR A 99 26.56 6.16 1.28
CA THR A 99 25.36 6.33 2.10
C THR A 99 25.25 5.20 3.10
N ASP A 100 24.84 5.50 4.33
CA ASP A 100 24.47 4.46 5.28
C ASP A 100 23.09 3.89 4.94
N GLU A 101 23.06 2.61 4.60
CA GLU A 101 21.85 1.86 4.28
C GLU A 101 21.40 1.02 5.49
N PHE A 102 20.08 0.95 5.71
CA PHE A 102 19.47 0.08 6.72
C PHE A 102 19.54 -1.41 6.32
N ALA A 103 19.27 -2.32 7.26
CA ALA A 103 19.04 -3.72 6.92
C ALA A 103 17.70 -3.84 6.15
N PRO A 104 17.66 -4.40 4.91
CA PRO A 104 16.45 -4.39 4.09
C PRO A 104 15.39 -5.42 4.50
N LEU A 105 15.83 -6.55 5.08
CA LEU A 105 14.99 -7.71 5.40
C LEU A 105 13.79 -7.39 6.31
N PRO A 106 13.93 -6.65 7.43
CA PRO A 106 12.79 -6.30 8.28
C PRO A 106 11.68 -5.59 7.51
N PHE A 107 12.02 -4.58 6.71
CA PHE A 107 11.03 -3.84 5.92
C PHE A 107 10.38 -4.71 4.85
N LEU A 108 11.17 -5.58 4.19
CA LEU A 108 10.65 -6.51 3.18
C LEU A 108 9.63 -7.47 3.78
N LEU A 109 10.00 -8.16 4.87
CA LEU A 109 9.15 -9.16 5.50
C LEU A 109 7.86 -8.54 6.05
N THR A 110 7.95 -7.39 6.72
CA THR A 110 6.77 -6.69 7.23
C THR A 110 5.87 -6.20 6.09
N GLY A 111 6.45 -5.61 5.03
CA GLY A 111 5.69 -5.14 3.87
C GLY A 111 4.96 -6.29 3.14
N VAL A 112 5.65 -7.39 2.86
CA VAL A 112 5.06 -8.58 2.24
C VAL A 112 3.96 -9.16 3.13
N LEU A 113 4.20 -9.31 4.43
CA LEU A 113 3.21 -9.85 5.36
C LEU A 113 1.92 -9.00 5.39
N LEU A 114 2.05 -7.69 5.52
CA LEU A 114 0.91 -6.77 5.52
C LEU A 114 0.12 -6.83 4.21
N LEU A 115 0.81 -6.82 3.07
CA LEU A 115 0.18 -6.87 1.76
C LEU A 115 -0.56 -8.20 1.56
N VAL A 116 0.14 -9.32 1.75
CA VAL A 116 -0.41 -10.66 1.54
C VAL A 116 -1.57 -10.94 2.49
N ALA A 117 -1.42 -10.65 3.79
CA ALA A 117 -2.48 -10.87 4.76
C ALA A 117 -3.74 -10.06 4.42
N SER A 118 -3.59 -8.78 4.09
CA SER A 118 -4.72 -7.91 3.74
C SER A 118 -5.45 -8.38 2.48
N VAL A 119 -4.70 -8.76 1.44
CA VAL A 119 -5.26 -9.26 0.17
C VAL A 119 -5.95 -10.61 0.36
N LEU A 120 -5.35 -11.54 1.10
CA LEU A 120 -5.92 -12.86 1.37
C LEU A 120 -7.22 -12.74 2.18
N VAL A 121 -7.20 -11.96 3.27
CA VAL A 121 -8.40 -11.76 4.11
C VAL A 121 -9.51 -11.08 3.29
N PHE A 122 -9.18 -10.05 2.51
CA PHE A 122 -10.15 -9.40 1.63
C PHE A 122 -10.74 -10.39 0.62
N SER A 123 -9.90 -11.18 -0.06
CA SER A 123 -10.34 -12.17 -1.05
C SER A 123 -11.24 -13.26 -0.44
N VAL A 124 -10.92 -13.74 0.76
CA VAL A 124 -11.73 -14.74 1.46
C VAL A 124 -13.09 -14.16 1.86
N LEU A 125 -13.12 -12.93 2.37
CA LEU A 125 -14.36 -12.27 2.78
C LEU A 125 -15.25 -11.90 1.59
N ASP A 126 -14.65 -11.48 0.47
CA ASP A 126 -15.38 -11.14 -0.75
C ASP A 126 -16.01 -12.40 -1.38
N ARG A 127 -15.27 -13.51 -1.44
CA ARG A 127 -15.80 -14.81 -1.89
C ARG A 127 -16.98 -15.29 -1.06
N ARG A 128 -16.95 -15.09 0.27
CA ARG A 128 -18.06 -15.47 1.17
C ARG A 128 -19.32 -14.63 1.00
N ARG A 129 -19.26 -13.50 0.30
CA ARG A 129 -20.44 -12.67 -0.01
C ARG A 129 -21.09 -13.03 -1.35
N GLY A 130 -20.33 -13.65 -2.26
CA GLY A 130 -20.82 -14.08 -3.57
C GLY A 130 -21.45 -15.47 -3.57
N ASN A 131 -21.19 -16.28 -2.54
CA ASN A 131 -21.89 -17.55 -2.25
C ASN A 131 -23.09 -17.31 -1.33
#